data_AF-A0A931BD23-F1
#
_entry.id   AF-A0A931BD23-F1
#
_cell.length_a   1.000
_cell.length_b   1.000
_cell.length_c   1.000
_cell.angle_alpha   90.00
_cell.angle_beta   90.00
_cell.angle_gamma   90.00
#
_symmetry.space_group_name_H-M   'P 1'
#
loop_
_entity.id
_entity.type
_entity.pdbx_description
1 polymer ?
#
loop_
_entity_poly.entity_id
_entity_poly.type
_entity_poly.pdbx_seq_one_letter_code
_entity_poly.pdbx_strand_id
1 'polypeptide(L)'
;MKTLLFGLFLLAPALRAQPVPGSMAQVYTVTSDRYERFRMPRVRLPNAVVARRINRQLLRQCVDYTGSVDSTASPRQQLRQTLLECCYDQESKTWMAGGLGYTGTDYTVLLNQGYLLSVEFTRDNNGLTELAAEHLTFDLRTGKRLTLGDLVADPPAQLAQRMDWAINRRLKAELADVAAVYGDSDVIAHVAQLYGFEDWNMVKQKPILADTSAASALDEQYWLKTADFALDDHALLLYHNVGMSRIDIPFLPDPVYTFPFARIHPRGLLVPLAKAAAAKKPKTK
;
A
#
# COMPACT_ATOMS: atom_id res chain seq x y z
N MET A 1 -59.61 1.09 -40.97
CA MET A 1 -58.90 1.41 -39.71
C MET A 1 -57.72 0.48 -39.55
N LYS A 2 -56.49 1.00 -39.67
CA LYS A 2 -55.29 0.67 -38.86
C LYS A 2 -54.05 1.21 -39.57
N THR A 3 -53.66 2.41 -39.17
CA THR A 3 -52.39 3.07 -39.52
C THR A 3 -51.30 2.46 -38.63
N LEU A 4 -50.26 1.88 -39.22
CA LEU A 4 -49.05 1.46 -38.51
C LEU A 4 -48.04 2.62 -38.55
N LEU A 5 -47.79 3.25 -37.41
CA LEU A 5 -46.65 4.14 -37.19
C LEU A 5 -45.44 3.29 -36.78
N PHE A 6 -44.41 3.25 -37.62
CA PHE A 6 -43.08 2.78 -37.24
C PHE A 6 -42.31 3.94 -36.60
N GLY A 7 -42.17 3.92 -35.27
CA GLY A 7 -41.32 4.85 -34.53
C GLY A 7 -39.87 4.40 -34.58
N LEU A 8 -39.04 5.19 -35.28
CA LEU A 8 -37.59 5.03 -35.32
C LEU A 8 -37.00 5.58 -34.00
N PHE A 9 -36.63 4.69 -33.06
CA PHE A 9 -35.85 5.08 -31.88
C PHE A 9 -34.38 5.23 -32.28
N LEU A 10 -33.93 6.46 -32.49
CA LEU A 10 -32.51 6.81 -32.53
C LEU A 10 -31.96 6.74 -31.10
N LEU A 11 -31.32 5.61 -30.76
CA LEU A 11 -30.48 5.49 -29.57
C LEU A 11 -29.24 6.37 -29.76
N ALA A 12 -29.20 7.50 -29.06
CA ALA A 12 -27.99 8.31 -28.96
C ALA A 12 -26.90 7.48 -28.23
N PRO A 13 -25.68 7.38 -28.78
CA PRO A 13 -24.59 6.71 -28.08
C PRO A 13 -24.26 7.50 -26.82
N ALA A 14 -24.21 6.81 -25.68
CA ALA A 14 -23.74 7.39 -24.43
C ALA A 14 -22.33 7.97 -24.65
N LEU A 15 -22.21 9.30 -24.57
CA LEU A 15 -20.92 9.97 -24.51
C LEU A 15 -20.16 9.40 -23.30
N ARG A 16 -19.21 8.49 -23.56
CA ARG A 16 -18.16 8.19 -22.60
C ARG A 16 -17.42 9.49 -22.34
N ALA A 17 -17.59 10.05 -21.15
CA ALA A 17 -16.84 11.22 -20.72
C ALA A 17 -15.35 10.93 -20.95
N GLN A 18 -14.71 11.70 -21.82
CA GLN A 18 -13.28 11.57 -22.03
C GLN A 18 -12.57 11.88 -20.70
N PRO A 19 -11.59 11.06 -20.28
CA PRO A 19 -10.86 11.33 -19.06
C PRO A 19 -10.20 12.71 -19.18
N VAL A 20 -10.49 13.58 -18.22
CA VAL A 20 -9.94 14.94 -18.20
C VAL A 20 -8.41 14.83 -18.25
N PRO A 21 -7.70 15.59 -19.11
CA PRO A 21 -6.25 15.51 -19.20
C PRO A 21 -5.58 15.64 -17.83
N GLY A 22 -4.69 14.70 -17.50
CA GLY A 22 -3.99 14.67 -16.21
C GLY A 22 -4.78 14.10 -15.03
N SER A 23 -6.05 13.69 -15.22
CA SER A 23 -6.81 12.95 -14.19
C SER A 23 -6.29 11.53 -13.95
N MET A 24 -5.48 11.02 -14.88
CA MET A 24 -4.77 9.75 -14.81
C MET A 24 -3.34 9.94 -15.32
N ALA A 25 -2.40 9.19 -14.75
CA ALA A 25 -1.03 9.07 -15.21
C ALA A 25 -0.89 7.97 -16.26
N GLN A 26 0.01 8.15 -17.23
CA GLN A 26 0.56 7.02 -17.97
C GLN A 26 1.69 6.42 -17.13
N VAL A 27 1.60 5.13 -16.79
CA VAL A 27 2.59 4.43 -15.97
C VAL A 27 3.28 3.38 -16.83
N TYR A 28 4.61 3.35 -16.78
CA TYR A 28 5.45 2.39 -17.50
C TYR A 28 6.54 1.87 -16.58
N THR A 29 6.95 0.63 -16.78
CA THR A 29 8.01 0.02 -15.99
C THR A 29 9.39 0.45 -16.49
N VAL A 30 10.27 0.80 -15.56
CA VAL A 30 11.71 0.91 -15.78
C VAL A 30 12.37 -0.24 -15.05
N THR A 31 13.24 -0.98 -15.73
CA THR A 31 13.96 -2.12 -15.17
C THR A 31 15.47 -1.87 -15.17
N SER A 32 16.20 -2.56 -14.28
CA SER A 32 17.66 -2.53 -14.20
C SER A 32 18.34 -3.03 -15.48
N ASP A 33 17.94 -4.21 -15.98
CA ASP A 33 18.29 -4.82 -17.28
C ASP A 33 17.94 -6.34 -17.26
N ARG A 34 18.88 -7.21 -17.64
CA ARG A 34 18.72 -8.62 -18.05
C ARG A 34 17.98 -9.52 -17.06
N TYR A 35 17.98 -9.18 -15.78
CA TYR A 35 17.38 -9.98 -14.73
C TYR A 35 16.08 -9.40 -14.18
N GLU A 36 15.71 -8.17 -14.57
CA GLU A 36 14.49 -7.46 -14.17
C GLU A 36 14.16 -7.48 -12.66
N ARG A 37 15.16 -7.70 -11.79
CA ARG A 37 14.95 -7.80 -10.33
C ARG A 37 14.46 -6.51 -9.70
N PHE A 38 14.86 -5.38 -10.27
CA PHE A 38 14.46 -4.06 -9.80
C PHE A 38 13.57 -3.42 -10.86
N ARG A 39 12.28 -3.33 -10.53
CA ARG A 39 11.22 -2.74 -11.36
C ARG A 39 10.69 -1.52 -10.63
N MET A 40 10.66 -0.41 -11.34
CA MET A 40 10.17 0.87 -10.82
C MET A 40 9.08 1.42 -11.74
N PRO A 41 7.97 1.96 -11.19
CA PRO A 41 7.02 2.71 -11.99
C PRO A 41 7.62 4.05 -12.39
N ARG A 42 7.45 4.41 -13.66
CA ARG A 42 7.70 5.76 -14.15
C ARG A 42 6.41 6.35 -14.71
N VAL A 43 6.12 7.56 -14.25
CA VAL A 43 4.92 8.32 -14.53
C VAL A 43 5.18 9.34 -15.64
N ARG A 44 4.24 9.44 -16.58
CA ARG A 44 4.13 10.51 -17.57
C ARG A 44 2.80 11.23 -17.40
N LEU A 45 2.87 12.54 -17.33
CA LEU A 45 1.74 13.46 -17.21
C LEU A 45 1.90 14.61 -18.21
N PRO A 46 0.81 15.31 -18.58
CA PRO A 46 0.90 16.53 -19.39
C PRO A 46 1.85 17.58 -18.80
N ASN A 47 1.85 17.73 -17.47
CA ASN A 47 2.82 18.55 -16.77
C ASN A 47 4.10 17.76 -16.44
N ALA A 48 5.15 17.98 -17.23
CA ALA A 48 6.44 17.30 -17.06
C ALA A 48 7.17 17.64 -15.74
N VAL A 49 6.92 18.81 -15.14
CA VAL A 49 7.50 19.18 -13.84
C VAL A 49 6.91 18.32 -12.73
N VAL A 50 5.58 18.14 -12.76
CA VAL A 50 4.86 17.28 -11.81
C VAL A 50 5.29 15.82 -11.96
N ALA A 51 5.35 15.31 -13.20
CA ALA A 51 5.83 13.96 -13.47
C ALA A 51 7.26 13.73 -12.94
N ARG A 52 8.18 14.69 -13.13
CA ARG A 52 9.55 14.61 -12.59
C ARG A 52 9.58 14.52 -11.07
N ARG A 53 8.74 15.29 -10.36
CA ARG A 53 8.65 15.26 -8.90
C ARG A 53 8.17 13.90 -8.36
N ILE A 54 7.17 13.30 -9.02
CA ILE A 54 6.68 11.96 -8.67
C ILE A 54 7.77 10.92 -8.94
N ASN A 55 8.34 10.92 -10.15
CA ASN A 55 9.36 9.95 -10.55
C ASN A 55 10.61 9.97 -9.65
N ARG A 56 11.02 11.14 -9.15
CA ARG A 56 12.13 11.25 -8.19
C ARG A 56 11.82 10.55 -6.87
N GLN A 57 10.58 10.62 -6.40
CA GLN A 57 10.16 9.96 -5.16
C GLN A 57 10.03 8.45 -5.37
N LEU A 58 9.48 8.01 -6.50
CA LEU A 58 9.41 6.59 -6.87
C LEU A 58 10.80 5.97 -7.04
N LEU A 59 11.77 6.71 -7.57
CA LEU A 59 13.15 6.22 -7.70
C LEU A 59 13.83 6.06 -6.35
N ARG A 60 13.73 7.07 -5.47
CA ARG A 60 14.24 7.00 -4.09
C ARG A 60 13.75 5.75 -3.37
N GLN A 61 12.47 5.43 -3.52
CA GLN A 61 11.86 4.23 -2.96
C GLN A 61 12.58 2.92 -3.33
N CYS A 62 13.23 2.88 -4.49
CA CYS A 62 13.93 1.71 -5.01
C CYS A 62 15.44 1.71 -4.72
N VAL A 63 16.04 2.85 -4.38
CA VAL A 63 17.51 2.99 -4.30
C VAL A 63 18.01 3.43 -2.92
N ASP A 64 17.15 3.98 -2.07
CA ASP A 64 17.53 4.48 -0.74
C ASP A 64 18.00 3.36 0.23
N TYR A 65 17.81 2.09 -0.13
CA TYR A 65 18.24 0.91 0.64
C TYR A 65 19.67 0.44 0.32
N THR A 66 20.33 1.14 -0.59
CA THR A 66 21.71 0.84 -1.01
C THR A 66 22.63 2.01 -0.69
N GLY A 67 23.86 1.71 -0.29
CA GLY A 67 24.79 2.73 0.20
C GLY A 67 25.60 3.42 -0.89
N SER A 68 25.77 2.78 -2.05
CA SER A 68 26.81 3.14 -3.02
C SER A 68 26.30 3.69 -4.36
N VAL A 69 25.00 3.98 -4.47
CA VAL A 69 24.38 4.44 -5.73
C VAL A 69 24.66 5.93 -6.00
N ASP A 70 25.09 6.22 -7.23
CA ASP A 70 25.27 7.60 -7.69
C ASP A 70 23.91 8.25 -7.97
N SER A 71 23.46 9.10 -7.03
CA SER A 71 22.18 9.80 -7.11
C SER A 71 22.03 10.75 -8.32
N THR A 72 23.13 11.08 -9.02
CA THR A 72 23.13 11.94 -10.21
C THR A 72 22.93 11.17 -11.51
N ALA A 73 23.13 9.85 -11.49
CA ALA A 73 23.00 8.99 -12.65
C ALA A 73 21.55 8.89 -13.16
N SER A 74 21.35 8.41 -14.39
CA SER A 74 19.99 8.16 -14.91
C SER A 74 19.26 7.09 -14.07
N PRO A 75 17.92 7.11 -13.97
CA PRO A 75 17.18 6.12 -13.18
C PRO A 75 17.55 4.66 -13.51
N ARG A 76 17.70 4.34 -14.79
CA ARG A 76 18.12 3.01 -15.22
C ARG A 76 19.52 2.65 -14.74
N GLN A 77 20.45 3.61 -14.76
CA GLN A 77 21.80 3.41 -14.28
C GLN A 77 21.84 3.26 -12.75
N GLN A 78 21.01 3.99 -12.01
CA GLN A 78 20.87 3.82 -10.56
C GLN A 78 20.35 2.42 -10.22
N LEU A 79 19.27 1.95 -10.88
CA LEU A 79 18.77 0.59 -10.70
C LEU A 79 19.81 -0.48 -11.07
N ARG A 80 20.65 -0.22 -12.08
CA ARG A 80 21.76 -1.11 -12.45
C ARG A 80 22.85 -1.14 -11.38
N GLN A 81 23.19 0.00 -10.77
CA GLN A 81 24.13 0.06 -9.65
C GLN A 81 23.60 -0.72 -8.44
N THR A 82 22.32 -0.55 -8.10
CA THR A 82 21.63 -1.34 -7.07
C THR A 82 21.70 -2.84 -7.36
N LEU A 83 21.46 -3.25 -8.60
CA LEU A 83 21.58 -4.65 -9.03
C LEU A 83 23.01 -5.20 -8.88
N LEU A 84 24.02 -4.40 -9.20
CA LEU A 84 25.41 -4.80 -9.02
C LEU A 84 25.77 -4.93 -7.54
N GLU A 85 25.33 -3.99 -6.70
CA GLU A 85 25.59 -4.01 -5.25
C GLU A 85 24.99 -5.24 -4.57
N CYS A 86 23.74 -5.63 -4.91
CA CYS A 86 23.10 -6.78 -4.25
C CYS A 86 23.63 -8.13 -4.71
N CYS A 87 23.97 -8.23 -6.00
CA CYS A 87 23.87 -9.50 -6.70
C CYS A 87 25.11 -9.82 -7.56
N TYR A 88 26.08 -8.91 -7.63
CA TYR A 88 27.34 -9.15 -8.32
C TYR A 88 28.51 -9.13 -7.32
N ASP A 89 29.17 -10.26 -7.17
CA ASP A 89 30.39 -10.36 -6.38
C ASP A 89 31.57 -9.82 -7.20
N GLN A 90 32.15 -8.72 -6.72
CA GLN A 90 33.27 -8.06 -7.39
C GLN A 90 34.57 -8.88 -7.31
N GLU A 91 34.77 -9.67 -6.26
CA GLU A 91 35.98 -10.46 -6.05
C GLU A 91 35.99 -11.67 -6.97
N SER A 92 34.93 -12.49 -6.94
CA SER A 92 34.82 -13.67 -7.80
C SER A 92 34.37 -13.34 -9.23
N LYS A 93 33.90 -12.11 -9.49
CA LYS A 93 33.33 -11.66 -10.78
C LYS A 93 32.14 -12.51 -11.23
N THR A 94 31.31 -12.95 -10.27
CA THR A 94 30.16 -13.80 -10.55
C THR A 94 28.84 -13.17 -10.10
N TRP A 95 27.76 -13.56 -10.76
CA TRP A 95 26.41 -13.21 -10.34
C TRP A 95 25.92 -14.20 -9.30
N MET A 96 25.47 -13.69 -8.16
CA MET A 96 24.86 -14.49 -7.10
C MET A 96 23.37 -14.71 -7.41
N ALA A 97 22.96 -15.98 -7.51
CA ALA A 97 21.57 -16.33 -7.82
C ALA A 97 20.60 -15.77 -6.76
N GLY A 98 20.96 -15.85 -5.49
CA GLY A 98 20.22 -15.18 -4.42
C GLY A 98 20.48 -13.68 -4.39
N GLY A 99 21.74 -13.27 -4.44
CA GLY A 99 22.17 -11.96 -3.97
C GLY A 99 22.12 -11.86 -2.44
N LEU A 100 22.56 -10.74 -1.89
CA LEU A 100 22.65 -10.50 -0.44
C LEU A 100 21.79 -9.29 -0.06
N GLY A 101 21.06 -9.40 1.05
CA GLY A 101 20.21 -8.32 1.55
C GLY A 101 19.10 -7.96 0.57
N TYR A 102 18.96 -6.67 0.25
CA TYR A 102 17.96 -6.14 -0.68
C TYR A 102 18.25 -6.56 -2.12
N THR A 103 17.42 -7.46 -2.66
CA THR A 103 17.72 -8.24 -3.88
C THR A 103 16.75 -8.01 -5.02
N GLY A 104 15.64 -7.31 -4.76
CA GLY A 104 14.66 -6.99 -5.78
C GLY A 104 13.60 -6.02 -5.29
N THR A 105 12.87 -5.45 -6.24
CA THR A 105 11.69 -4.63 -6.01
C THR A 105 10.74 -4.75 -7.18
N ASP A 106 9.46 -4.83 -6.85
CA ASP A 106 8.37 -4.74 -7.79
C ASP A 106 7.35 -3.71 -7.33
N TYR A 107 6.36 -3.43 -8.17
CA TYR A 107 5.29 -2.53 -7.84
C TYR A 107 3.95 -2.93 -8.45
N THR A 108 2.88 -2.53 -7.77
CA THR A 108 1.51 -2.64 -8.25
C THR A 108 0.84 -1.27 -8.23
N VAL A 109 0.14 -0.90 -9.30
CA VAL A 109 -0.70 0.31 -9.31
C VAL A 109 -2.06 -0.05 -8.75
N LEU A 110 -2.38 0.45 -7.56
CA LEU A 110 -3.64 0.18 -6.86
C LEU A 110 -4.75 1.14 -7.31
N LEU A 111 -4.39 2.39 -7.59
CA LEU A 111 -5.31 3.42 -8.08
C LEU A 111 -4.60 4.36 -9.04
N ASN A 112 -5.28 4.73 -10.13
CA ASN A 112 -4.79 5.73 -11.08
C ASN A 112 -5.95 6.46 -11.74
N GLN A 113 -6.65 7.30 -10.98
CA GLN A 113 -7.82 8.06 -11.44
C GLN A 113 -8.14 9.22 -10.52
N GLY A 114 -8.94 10.17 -11.01
CA GLY A 114 -9.41 11.30 -10.18
C GLY A 114 -8.29 12.18 -9.64
N TYR A 115 -7.18 12.32 -10.38
CA TYR A 115 -5.96 12.99 -9.96
C TYR A 115 -5.20 12.32 -8.80
N LEU A 116 -5.50 11.06 -8.49
CA LEU A 116 -4.81 10.25 -7.50
C LEU A 116 -4.07 9.11 -8.19
N LEU A 117 -2.85 8.88 -7.74
CA LEU A 117 -2.06 7.68 -8.08
C LEU A 117 -1.62 7.02 -6.77
N SER A 118 -2.06 5.79 -6.54
CA SER A 118 -1.64 4.96 -5.40
C SER A 118 -0.88 3.75 -5.91
N VAL A 119 0.29 3.51 -5.34
CA VAL A 119 1.23 2.47 -5.75
C VAL A 119 1.71 1.72 -4.53
N GLU A 120 1.66 0.39 -4.61
CA GLU A 120 2.32 -0.52 -3.69
C GLU A 120 3.69 -0.88 -4.25
N PHE A 121 4.71 -0.85 -3.40
CA PHE A 121 6.04 -1.38 -3.69
C PHE A 121 6.27 -2.61 -2.86
N THR A 122 6.64 -3.72 -3.48
CA THR A 122 7.07 -4.92 -2.79
C THR A 122 8.59 -5.04 -2.89
N ARG A 123 9.23 -5.51 -1.82
CA ARG A 123 10.68 -5.68 -1.79
C ARG A 123 11.06 -7.12 -1.53
N ASP A 124 12.05 -7.56 -2.28
CA ASP A 124 12.70 -8.84 -2.04
C ASP A 124 13.96 -8.59 -1.23
N ASN A 125 14.07 -9.32 -0.12
CA ASN A 125 15.23 -9.32 0.74
C ASN A 125 15.64 -10.77 1.03
N ASN A 126 16.94 -11.07 1.04
CA ASN A 126 17.49 -12.38 1.39
C ASN A 126 17.92 -12.49 2.87
N GLY A 127 17.38 -11.64 3.74
CA GLY A 127 17.54 -11.72 5.20
C GLY A 127 16.42 -12.48 5.91
N LEU A 128 16.45 -12.46 7.25
CA LEU A 128 15.40 -12.99 8.13
C LEU A 128 14.25 -11.99 8.37
N THR A 129 14.35 -10.78 7.84
CA THR A 129 13.33 -9.73 7.96
C THR A 129 12.16 -9.99 7.02
N GLU A 130 10.97 -9.62 7.46
CA GLU A 130 9.74 -9.71 6.67
C GLU A 130 9.81 -9.01 5.31
N LEU A 131 9.00 -9.48 4.37
CA LEU A 131 8.72 -8.80 3.11
C LEU A 131 7.92 -7.53 3.41
N ALA A 132 8.60 -6.38 3.47
CA ALA A 132 7.93 -5.11 3.64
C ALA A 132 7.36 -4.64 2.29
N ALA A 133 6.04 -4.46 2.25
CA ALA A 133 5.40 -3.63 1.24
C ALA A 133 5.35 -2.18 1.75
N GLU A 134 5.51 -1.21 0.85
CA GLU A 134 5.37 0.21 1.17
C GLU A 134 4.47 0.91 0.17
N HIS A 135 3.65 1.84 0.64
CA HIS A 135 2.61 2.45 -0.17
C HIS A 135 2.84 3.95 -0.35
N LEU A 136 2.71 4.39 -1.60
CA LEU A 136 2.87 5.78 -1.99
C LEU A 136 1.63 6.26 -2.73
N THR A 137 0.98 7.28 -2.19
CA THR A 137 -0.17 7.94 -2.82
C THR A 137 0.18 9.38 -3.19
N PHE A 138 -0.12 9.79 -4.43
CA PHE A 138 0.26 11.09 -5.01
C PHE A 138 -0.94 11.88 -5.53
N ASP A 139 -0.88 13.20 -5.37
CA ASP A 139 -1.70 14.16 -6.13
C ASP A 139 -1.06 14.41 -7.50
N LEU A 140 -1.73 13.99 -8.57
CA LEU A 140 -1.25 14.12 -9.96
C LEU A 140 -1.23 15.56 -10.48
N ARG A 141 -1.84 16.52 -9.77
CA ARG A 141 -1.82 17.95 -10.13
C ARG A 141 -0.57 18.64 -9.61
N THR A 142 -0.07 18.21 -8.46
CA THR A 142 1.01 18.89 -7.73
C THR A 142 2.27 18.05 -7.60
N GLY A 143 2.16 16.72 -7.74
CA GLY A 143 3.23 15.75 -7.51
C GLY A 143 3.60 15.59 -6.04
N LYS A 144 2.74 16.07 -5.13
CA LYS A 144 2.90 15.91 -3.69
C LYS A 144 2.56 14.45 -3.33
N ARG A 145 3.42 13.80 -2.52
CA ARG A 145 3.05 12.59 -1.78
C ARG A 145 2.07 12.98 -0.68
N LEU A 146 0.90 12.36 -0.72
CA LEU A 146 -0.19 12.64 0.20
C LEU A 146 0.02 11.85 1.49
N THR A 147 -0.35 12.47 2.61
CA THR A 147 -0.52 11.76 3.88
C THR A 147 -2.00 11.47 4.10
N LEU A 148 -2.30 10.64 5.09
CA LEU A 148 -3.68 10.29 5.41
C LEU A 148 -4.52 11.53 5.78
N GLY A 149 -3.91 12.48 6.49
CA GLY A 149 -4.54 13.77 6.85
C GLY A 149 -4.85 14.69 5.65
N ASP A 150 -4.25 14.46 4.48
CA ASP A 150 -4.61 15.19 3.26
C ASP A 150 -5.94 14.69 2.65
N LEU A 151 -6.36 13.47 2.99
CA LEU A 151 -7.43 12.74 2.31
C LEU A 151 -8.64 12.44 3.20
N VAL A 152 -8.45 12.42 4.51
CA VAL A 152 -9.49 12.04 5.48
C VAL A 152 -9.68 13.16 6.50
N ALA A 153 -10.94 13.45 6.82
CA ALA A 153 -11.35 14.47 7.79
C ALA A 153 -11.78 13.87 9.14
N ASP A 154 -11.80 12.54 9.29
CA ASP A 154 -12.02 11.90 10.58
C ASP A 154 -11.01 12.42 11.62
N PRO A 155 -11.42 12.60 12.89
CA PRO A 155 -10.50 12.91 13.96
C PRO A 155 -9.39 11.85 14.03
N PRO A 156 -8.10 12.25 14.13
CA PRO A 156 -6.97 11.33 14.15
C PRO A 156 -7.15 10.21 15.19
N ALA A 157 -7.51 10.58 16.42
CA ALA A 157 -7.80 9.66 17.53
C ALA A 157 -8.85 8.59 17.17
N GLN A 158 -9.92 8.98 16.47
CA GLN A 158 -10.99 8.07 16.12
C GLN A 158 -10.54 7.05 15.07
N LEU A 159 -9.73 7.47 14.09
CA LEU A 159 -9.22 6.59 13.05
C LEU A 159 -8.17 5.62 13.60
N ALA A 160 -7.25 6.12 14.43
CA ALA A 160 -6.27 5.30 15.15
C ALA A 160 -6.97 4.26 16.02
N GLN A 161 -7.91 4.67 16.87
CA GLN A 161 -8.69 3.76 17.70
C GLN A 161 -9.39 2.69 16.85
N ARG A 162 -10.05 3.07 15.76
CA ARG A 162 -10.70 2.09 14.87
C ARG A 162 -9.71 1.10 14.26
N MET A 163 -8.50 1.55 13.91
CA MET A 163 -7.45 0.67 13.43
C MET A 163 -7.00 -0.29 14.54
N ASP A 164 -6.75 0.21 15.75
CA ASP A 164 -6.34 -0.62 16.89
C ASP A 164 -7.39 -1.69 17.21
N TRP A 165 -8.67 -1.34 17.19
CA TRP A 165 -9.75 -2.31 17.37
C TRP A 165 -9.78 -3.35 16.25
N ALA A 166 -9.53 -2.94 15.00
CA ALA A 166 -9.49 -3.86 13.87
C ALA A 166 -8.28 -4.81 13.95
N ILE A 167 -7.09 -4.30 14.30
CA ILE A 167 -5.87 -5.07 14.51
C ILE A 167 -6.09 -6.08 15.63
N ASN A 168 -6.48 -5.63 16.83
CA ASN A 168 -6.71 -6.51 17.97
C ASN A 168 -7.72 -7.61 17.66
N ARG A 169 -8.80 -7.28 16.94
CA ARG A 169 -9.80 -8.28 16.55
C ARG A 169 -9.22 -9.32 15.58
N ARG A 170 -8.41 -8.90 14.61
CA ARG A 170 -7.76 -9.80 13.65
C ARG A 170 -6.76 -10.71 14.36
N LEU A 171 -5.86 -10.15 15.17
CA LEU A 171 -4.86 -10.94 15.91
C LEU A 171 -5.51 -11.99 16.83
N LYS A 172 -6.65 -11.65 17.46
CA LYS A 172 -7.41 -12.63 18.25
C LYS A 172 -8.05 -13.74 17.40
N ALA A 173 -8.54 -13.41 16.21
CA ALA A 173 -9.09 -14.40 15.29
C ALA A 173 -8.00 -15.35 14.79
N GLU A 174 -6.86 -14.80 14.33
CA GLU A 174 -5.71 -15.60 13.89
C GLU A 174 -5.18 -16.51 15.01
N LEU A 175 -5.08 -16.01 16.25
CA LEU A 175 -4.67 -16.83 17.39
C LEU A 175 -5.67 -17.96 17.69
N ALA A 176 -6.98 -17.71 17.54
CA ALA A 176 -8.01 -18.73 17.69
C ALA A 176 -7.92 -19.80 16.59
N ASP A 177 -7.63 -19.39 15.35
CA ASP A 177 -7.42 -20.30 14.23
C ASP A 177 -6.15 -21.14 14.42
N VAL A 178 -5.05 -20.54 14.88
CA VAL A 178 -3.82 -21.26 15.27
C VAL A 178 -4.12 -22.29 16.35
N ALA A 179 -4.88 -21.92 17.39
CA ALA A 179 -5.27 -22.85 18.44
C ALA A 179 -6.11 -24.03 17.91
N ALA A 180 -7.00 -23.77 16.94
CA ALA A 180 -7.82 -24.81 16.32
C ALA A 180 -7.00 -25.74 15.40
N VAL A 181 -5.98 -25.22 14.70
CA VAL A 181 -5.18 -25.99 13.73
C VAL A 181 -4.07 -26.80 14.41
N TYR A 182 -3.31 -26.18 15.32
CA TYR A 182 -2.12 -26.79 15.90
C TYR A 182 -2.40 -27.50 17.22
N GLY A 183 -3.32 -26.99 18.05
CA GLY A 183 -3.70 -27.58 19.34
C GLY A 183 -2.58 -27.66 20.41
N ASP A 184 -1.35 -27.29 20.06
CA ASP A 184 -0.17 -27.30 20.91
C ASP A 184 -0.07 -25.99 21.72
N SER A 185 -0.05 -26.11 23.04
CA SER A 185 0.03 -24.98 23.96
C SER A 185 1.28 -24.13 23.77
N ASP A 186 2.40 -24.74 23.37
CA ASP A 186 3.69 -24.04 23.24
C ASP A 186 3.72 -23.18 21.96
N VAL A 187 3.16 -23.71 20.86
CA VAL A 187 2.97 -22.95 19.61
C VAL A 187 2.01 -21.79 19.83
N ILE A 188 0.89 -22.02 20.52
CA ILE A 188 -0.09 -20.97 20.80
C ILE A 188 0.52 -19.88 21.70
N ALA A 189 1.30 -20.26 22.72
CA ALA A 189 1.98 -19.31 23.59
C ALA A 189 3.04 -18.48 22.83
N HIS A 190 3.81 -19.11 21.94
CA HIS A 190 4.76 -18.41 21.07
C HIS A 190 4.06 -17.38 20.18
N VAL A 191 3.00 -17.78 19.47
CA VAL A 191 2.24 -16.87 18.58
C VAL A 191 1.55 -15.75 19.37
N ALA A 192 0.99 -16.06 20.53
CA ALA A 192 0.43 -15.06 21.42
C ALA A 192 1.48 -14.01 21.84
N GLN A 193 2.69 -14.45 22.19
CA GLN A 193 3.80 -13.56 22.52
C GLN A 193 4.21 -12.69 21.31
N LEU A 194 4.26 -13.26 20.10
CA LEU A 194 4.53 -12.50 18.87
C LEU A 194 3.47 -11.41 18.62
N TYR A 195 2.21 -11.67 18.97
CA TYR A 195 1.14 -10.68 18.88
C TYR A 195 1.09 -9.71 20.07
N GLY A 196 1.93 -9.88 21.09
CA GLY A 196 1.92 -9.05 22.30
C GLY A 196 0.81 -9.40 23.31
N PHE A 197 0.25 -10.61 23.25
CA PHE A 197 -0.71 -11.12 24.24
C PHE A 197 0.02 -11.88 25.37
N GLU A 198 0.39 -11.17 26.44
CA GLU A 198 1.06 -11.78 27.61
C GLU A 198 0.16 -12.78 28.37
N ASP A 199 -1.15 -12.53 28.43
CA ASP A 199 -2.14 -13.36 29.15
C ASP A 199 -3.23 -13.93 28.21
N TRP A 200 -2.82 -14.56 27.10
CA TRP A 200 -3.77 -15.03 26.09
C TRP A 200 -4.80 -16.05 26.61
N ASN A 201 -4.43 -16.81 27.65
CA ASN A 201 -5.24 -17.85 28.28
C ASN A 201 -6.28 -17.31 29.29
N MET A 202 -6.33 -16.00 29.54
CA MET A 202 -7.26 -15.39 30.49
C MET A 202 -8.56 -14.87 29.84
N VAL A 203 -9.68 -15.11 30.53
CA VAL A 203 -11.07 -14.79 30.09
C VAL A 203 -11.32 -13.28 29.86
N LYS A 204 -10.47 -12.40 30.40
CA LYS A 204 -10.56 -10.93 30.22
C LYS A 204 -9.23 -10.36 29.72
N GLN A 205 -9.06 -10.37 28.40
CA GLN A 205 -7.91 -9.72 27.78
C GLN A 205 -8.10 -8.20 27.72
N LYS A 206 -7.10 -7.44 28.16
CA LYS A 206 -6.97 -6.01 27.82
C LYS A 206 -6.58 -5.89 26.33
N PRO A 207 -7.06 -4.88 25.58
CA PRO A 207 -6.55 -4.62 24.24
C PRO A 207 -5.07 -4.24 24.30
N ILE A 208 -4.23 -4.80 23.42
CA ILE A 208 -2.76 -4.65 23.44
C ILE A 208 -2.33 -3.17 23.36
N LEU A 209 -3.13 -2.37 22.65
CA LEU A 209 -2.85 -0.94 22.41
C LEU A 209 -3.67 0.00 23.32
N ALA A 210 -4.50 -0.54 24.23
CA ALA A 210 -5.31 0.29 25.13
C ALA A 210 -4.51 1.00 26.22
N ASP A 211 -3.21 0.71 26.37
CA ASP A 211 -2.30 1.47 27.22
C ASP A 211 -1.71 2.72 26.53
N THR A 212 -2.37 3.18 25.45
CA THR A 212 -2.18 4.54 24.91
C THR A 212 -3.19 5.53 25.50
N SER A 213 -3.59 5.38 26.76
CA SER A 213 -4.26 6.46 27.51
C SER A 213 -3.37 7.68 27.74
N ALA A 214 -2.13 7.67 27.22
CA ALA A 214 -1.22 8.79 27.11
C ALA A 214 -0.77 9.05 25.66
N ALA A 215 -1.58 8.73 24.64
CA ALA A 215 -1.35 9.27 23.30
C ALA A 215 -1.43 10.80 23.40
N SER A 216 -0.27 11.45 23.43
CA SER A 216 -0.21 12.89 23.38
C SER A 216 -0.77 13.34 22.02
N ALA A 217 -1.30 14.55 21.90
CA ALA A 217 -1.74 15.07 20.60
C ALA A 217 -0.60 15.05 19.53
N LEU A 218 0.66 14.96 19.99
CA LEU A 218 1.84 14.76 19.15
C LEU A 218 1.91 13.36 18.55
N ASP A 219 1.53 12.31 19.30
CA ASP A 219 1.52 10.92 18.82
C ASP A 219 0.41 10.70 17.77
N GLU A 220 -0.74 11.32 17.97
CA GLU A 220 -1.86 11.24 17.03
C GLU A 220 -1.55 11.93 15.68
N GLN A 221 -0.92 13.10 15.74
CA GLN A 221 -0.52 13.82 14.53
C GLN A 221 0.69 13.18 13.85
N TYR A 222 1.56 12.51 14.61
CA TYR A 222 2.64 11.69 14.09
C TYR A 222 2.07 10.49 13.31
N TRP A 223 1.09 9.79 13.88
CA TRP A 223 0.42 8.66 13.24
C TRP A 223 -0.15 9.02 11.85
N LEU A 224 -0.86 10.14 11.71
CA LEU A 224 -1.39 10.56 10.40
C LEU A 224 -0.30 10.86 9.34
N LYS A 225 0.93 11.15 9.78
CA LYS A 225 2.06 11.43 8.88
C LYS A 225 2.84 10.18 8.52
N THR A 226 2.83 9.17 9.39
CA THR A 226 3.64 7.96 9.24
C THR A 226 2.83 6.70 8.92
N ALA A 227 1.50 6.74 9.07
CA ALA A 227 0.62 5.64 8.70
C ALA A 227 0.83 5.26 7.24
N ASP A 228 1.12 3.99 7.02
CA ASP A 228 1.23 3.43 5.69
C ASP A 228 -0.17 3.15 5.14
N PHE A 229 -0.46 3.68 3.96
CA PHE A 229 -1.79 3.62 3.38
C PHE A 229 -1.76 3.65 1.86
N ALA A 230 -2.77 3.02 1.28
CA ALA A 230 -3.08 3.09 -0.14
C ALA A 230 -4.56 3.37 -0.38
N LEU A 231 -4.90 3.59 -1.64
CA LEU A 231 -6.26 3.71 -2.10
C LEU A 231 -6.49 2.70 -3.22
N ASP A 232 -7.68 2.11 -3.23
CA ASP A 232 -8.25 1.47 -4.43
C ASP A 232 -9.49 2.26 -4.89
N ASP A 233 -10.31 1.70 -5.78
CA ASP A 233 -11.49 2.40 -6.30
C ASP A 233 -12.72 2.38 -5.37
N HIS A 234 -12.62 1.77 -4.18
CA HIS A 234 -13.72 1.51 -3.26
C HIS A 234 -13.43 1.87 -1.79
N ALA A 235 -12.17 1.88 -1.39
CA ALA A 235 -11.76 1.95 -0.01
C ALA A 235 -10.39 2.63 0.19
N LEU A 236 -10.21 3.09 1.41
CA LEU A 236 -8.91 3.39 1.99
C LEU A 236 -8.34 2.09 2.55
N LEU A 237 -7.10 1.77 2.21
CA LEU A 237 -6.36 0.63 2.72
C LEU A 237 -5.33 1.15 3.74
N LEU A 238 -5.41 0.69 4.98
CA LEU A 238 -4.37 0.93 5.99
C LEU A 238 -3.55 -0.34 6.17
N TYR A 239 -2.24 -0.19 6.27
CA TYR A 239 -1.32 -1.31 6.41
C TYR A 239 -0.71 -1.29 7.80
N HIS A 240 -0.81 -2.41 8.50
CA HIS A 240 -0.15 -2.60 9.79
C HIS A 240 0.60 -3.92 9.78
N ASN A 241 1.90 -3.81 10.03
CA ASN A 241 2.82 -4.91 10.08
C ASN A 241 3.16 -5.22 11.55
N VAL A 242 3.10 -6.50 11.94
CA VAL A 242 3.38 -6.95 13.31
C VAL A 242 4.88 -7.17 13.56
N GLY A 243 5.71 -7.08 12.51
CA GLY A 243 7.17 -7.09 12.59
C GLY A 243 7.73 -8.47 12.90
N MET A 244 7.31 -9.49 12.13
CA MET A 244 7.66 -10.88 12.42
C MET A 244 8.89 -11.36 11.65
N SER A 245 9.58 -12.36 12.21
CA SER A 245 10.67 -13.05 11.51
C SER A 245 10.10 -13.89 10.37
N ARG A 246 10.88 -14.11 9.30
CA ARG A 246 10.49 -15.01 8.20
C ARG A 246 10.22 -16.46 8.65
N ILE A 247 10.72 -16.87 9.81
CA ILE A 247 10.45 -18.20 10.37
C ILE A 247 8.98 -18.31 10.81
N ASP A 248 8.35 -17.19 11.19
CA ASP A 248 6.99 -17.13 11.68
C ASP A 248 5.97 -16.81 10.58
N ILE A 249 6.35 -16.89 9.29
CA ILE A 249 5.47 -16.66 8.12
C ILE A 249 4.12 -17.37 8.20
N PRO A 250 4.02 -18.63 8.66
CA PRO A 250 2.73 -19.31 8.77
C PRO A 250 1.73 -18.64 9.72
N PHE A 251 2.20 -17.75 10.60
CA PHE A 251 1.41 -17.05 11.61
C PHE A 251 1.24 -15.55 11.31
N LEU A 252 1.72 -15.09 10.14
CA LEU A 252 1.57 -13.68 9.79
C LEU A 252 0.10 -13.36 9.48
N PRO A 253 -0.52 -12.40 10.18
CA PRO A 253 -1.84 -11.92 9.82
C PRO A 253 -1.77 -11.18 8.48
N ASP A 254 -2.89 -11.14 7.76
CA ASP A 254 -3.05 -10.21 6.65
C ASP A 254 -2.77 -8.77 7.15
N PRO A 255 -1.81 -8.03 6.56
CA PRO A 255 -1.46 -6.69 7.01
C PRO A 255 -2.47 -5.63 6.54
N VAL A 256 -3.40 -5.97 5.64
CA VAL A 256 -4.28 -4.99 4.97
C VAL A 256 -5.60 -4.82 5.70
N TYR A 257 -5.91 -3.58 6.07
CA TYR A 257 -7.16 -3.19 6.74
C TYR A 257 -7.97 -2.28 5.82
N THR A 258 -9.11 -2.78 5.36
CA THR A 258 -9.98 -2.07 4.41
C THR A 258 -11.02 -1.20 5.12
N PHE A 259 -11.03 0.09 4.78
CA PHE A 259 -12.00 1.09 5.23
C PHE A 259 -12.80 1.58 4.02
N PRO A 260 -14.01 1.05 3.80
CA PRO A 260 -14.87 1.53 2.71
C PRO A 260 -15.10 3.03 2.80
N PHE A 261 -15.13 3.72 1.66
CA PHE A 261 -15.31 5.18 1.66
C PHE A 261 -16.59 5.66 2.35
N ALA A 262 -17.62 4.81 2.43
CA ALA A 262 -18.85 5.09 3.17
C ALA A 262 -18.68 5.14 4.70
N ARG A 263 -17.56 4.66 5.23
CA ARG A 263 -17.26 4.58 6.67
C ARG A 263 -16.15 5.53 7.10
N ILE A 264 -15.78 6.48 6.25
CA ILE A 264 -14.82 7.55 6.57
C ILE A 264 -15.40 8.87 6.07
N HIS A 265 -14.82 9.97 6.52
CA HIS A 265 -15.13 11.33 6.10
C HIS A 265 -14.10 11.78 5.06
N PRO A 266 -14.35 11.56 3.76
CA PRO A 266 -13.39 11.92 2.72
C PRO A 266 -13.22 13.44 2.63
N ARG A 267 -11.98 13.87 2.33
CA ARG A 267 -11.60 15.28 2.17
C ARG A 267 -10.85 15.47 0.85
N GLY A 268 -10.96 16.67 0.28
CA GLY A 268 -10.16 17.11 -0.85
C GLY A 268 -10.32 16.19 -2.07
N LEU A 269 -9.20 15.63 -2.53
CA LEU A 269 -9.17 14.76 -3.71
C LEU A 269 -9.89 13.42 -3.52
N LEU A 270 -10.14 12.98 -2.29
CA LEU A 270 -10.84 11.73 -2.04
C LEU A 270 -12.36 11.86 -2.24
N VAL A 271 -12.93 13.06 -2.13
CA VAL A 271 -14.39 13.28 -2.18
C VAL A 271 -15.01 12.81 -3.51
N PRO A 272 -14.46 13.17 -4.69
CA PRO A 272 -15.02 12.70 -5.96
C PRO A 272 -14.96 11.18 -6.10
N LEU A 273 -13.88 10.56 -5.65
CA LEU A 273 -13.70 9.11 -5.68
C LEU A 273 -14.71 8.39 -4.77
N ALA A 274 -14.87 8.87 -3.54
CA ALA A 274 -15.85 8.35 -2.58
C ALA A 274 -17.30 8.45 -3.10
N LYS A 275 -17.66 9.58 -3.73
CA LYS A 275 -18.98 9.75 -4.36
C LYS A 275 -19.19 8.78 -5.52
N ALA A 276 -18.17 8.59 -6.37
CA ALA A 276 -18.24 7.64 -7.47
C ALA A 276 -18.39 6.19 -6.99
N ALA A 277 -17.69 5.81 -5.92
CA ALA A 277 -17.82 4.50 -5.29
C ALA A 277 -19.23 4.29 -4.71
N ALA A 278 -19.81 5.28 -4.03
CA ALA A 278 -21.17 5.19 -3.48
C ALA A 278 -22.25 5.07 -4.58
N ALA A 279 -22.03 5.67 -5.75
CA ALA A 279 -22.95 5.58 -6.89
C ALA A 279 -22.95 4.20 -7.56
N LYS A 280 -21.84 3.45 -7.48
CA LYS A 280 -21.78 2.05 -7.91
C LYS A 280 -22.51 1.20 -6.86
N LYS A 281 -23.82 0.96 -7.05
CA LYS A 281 -24.55 -0.03 -6.22
C LYS A 281 -23.78 -1.36 -6.23
N PRO A 282 -23.65 -2.05 -5.09
CA PRO A 282 -23.09 -3.39 -5.10
C PRO A 282 -23.93 -4.23 -6.04
N LYS A 283 -23.29 -4.83 -7.05
CA LYS A 283 -23.91 -5.91 -7.80
C LYS A 283 -24.03 -7.06 -6.80
N THR A 284 -25.20 -7.21 -6.20
CA THR A 284 -25.60 -8.44 -5.54
C THR A 284 -25.40 -9.55 -6.56
N LYS A 285 -24.40 -10.40 -6.31
CA LYS A 285 -24.35 -11.74 -6.87
C LYS A 285 -25.24 -12.63 -6.03
#